data_AF-A0A430HVA8-F1
#
_entry.id   AF-A0A430HVA8-F1
#
_cell.length_a   1.000
_cell.length_b   1.000
_cell.length_c   1.000
_cell.angle_alpha   90.00
_cell.angle_beta   90.00
_cell.angle_gamma   90.00
#
_symmetry.space_group_name_H-M   'P 1'
#
loop_
_entity.id
_entity.type
_entity.pdbx_description
1 polymer ?
#
loop_
_entity_poly.entity_id
_entity_poly.type
_entity_poly.pdbx_seq_one_letter_code
_entity_poly.pdbx_strand_id
1 'polypeptide(L)'
;MRIPCPVAKDRLIGVDVIDGVRMIEMGDLTAAIPRWPHTPAMRLATRRAIRSRQFVATDVARKWATDLDKEQAPVLAAVLDWADRIPLAQPRWEVTVDAHVA
;
A
#
# COMPACT_ATOMS: atom_id res chain seq x y z
N MET A 1 5.69 7.82 0.95
CA MET A 1 5.06 9.17 1.05
C MET A 1 3.53 9.09 1.10
N ARG A 2 2.81 10.10 1.61
CA ARG A 2 1.32 10.11 1.60
C ARG A 2 0.77 10.96 0.47
N ILE A 3 -0.15 10.40 -0.32
CA ILE A 3 -0.68 11.03 -1.55
C ILE A 3 -2.21 10.95 -1.52
N PRO A 4 -2.94 12.02 -1.90
CA PRO A 4 -4.40 11.98 -2.06
C PRO A 4 -4.82 10.93 -3.10
N CYS A 5 -5.69 10.00 -2.71
CA CYS A 5 -6.19 8.93 -3.57
C CYS A 5 -7.60 9.26 -4.09
N PRO A 6 -7.75 9.63 -5.38
CA PRO A 6 -9.03 10.11 -5.93
C PRO A 6 -10.12 9.04 -5.91
N VAL A 7 -9.75 7.77 -6.11
CA VAL A 7 -10.69 6.63 -6.05
C VAL A 7 -11.13 6.29 -4.61
N ALA A 8 -10.50 6.91 -3.61
CA ALA A 8 -10.81 6.76 -2.19
C ALA A 8 -11.28 8.08 -1.56
N LYS A 9 -11.97 8.93 -2.33
CA LYS A 9 -12.47 10.26 -1.91
C LYS A 9 -11.34 11.16 -1.38
N ASP A 10 -10.22 11.18 -2.10
CA ASP A 10 -9.01 11.96 -1.80
C ASP A 10 -8.40 11.70 -0.42
N ARG A 11 -8.67 10.51 0.16
CA ARG A 11 -7.98 10.07 1.38
C ARG A 11 -6.48 10.03 1.13
N LEU A 12 -5.70 10.52 2.09
CA LEU A 12 -4.25 10.39 2.07
C LEU A 12 -3.86 8.92 2.27
N ILE A 13 -3.16 8.36 1.30
CA ILE A 13 -2.68 6.97 1.33
C ILE A 13 -1.16 6.96 1.26
N GLY A 14 -0.52 6.27 2.20
CA GLY A 14 0.90 5.97 2.15
C GLY A 14 1.24 5.03 0.99
N VAL A 15 2.09 5.48 0.07
CA VAL A 15 2.65 4.67 -1.03
C VAL A 15 4.16 4.84 -1.04
N ASP A 16 4.88 3.76 -1.27
CA ASP A 16 6.34 3.75 -1.33
C ASP A 16 6.88 2.77 -2.39
N VAL A 17 8.17 2.86 -2.67
CA VAL A 17 8.91 1.87 -3.45
C VAL A 17 10.08 1.37 -2.62
N ILE A 18 10.07 0.08 -2.28
CA ILE A 18 11.13 -0.59 -1.52
C ILE A 18 11.69 -1.68 -2.42
N ASP A 19 12.99 -1.62 -2.73
CA ASP A 19 13.67 -2.59 -3.59
C ASP A 19 12.98 -2.82 -4.95
N GLY A 20 12.47 -1.73 -5.55
CA GLY A 20 11.74 -1.77 -6.81
C GLY A 20 10.30 -2.31 -6.72
N VAL A 21 9.87 -2.74 -5.53
CA VAL A 21 8.51 -3.23 -5.29
C VAL A 21 7.61 -2.09 -4.83
N ARG A 22 6.42 -2.00 -5.43
CA ARG A 22 5.41 -1.01 -5.05
C ARG A 22 4.72 -1.43 -3.76
N MET A 23 4.75 -0.54 -2.78
CA MET A 23 4.26 -0.78 -1.43
C MET A 23 3.16 0.23 -1.07
N ILE A 24 2.15 -0.22 -0.32
CA ILE A 24 1.04 0.61 0.18
C ILE A 24 0.86 0.43 1.69
N GLU A 25 0.63 1.53 2.41
CA GLU A 25 0.39 1.53 3.86
C GLU A 25 -0.94 0.82 4.12
N MET A 26 -0.87 -0.34 4.78
CA MET A 26 -2.04 -1.22 4.98
C MET A 26 -3.16 -0.52 5.74
N GLY A 27 -2.84 0.31 6.73
CA GLY A 27 -3.83 1.07 7.49
C GLY A 27 -4.67 1.98 6.60
N ASP A 28 -4.01 2.75 5.74
CA ASP A 28 -4.66 3.66 4.81
C ASP A 28 -5.48 2.90 3.76
N LEU A 29 -4.95 1.77 3.25
CA LEU A 29 -5.66 0.89 2.33
C LEU A 29 -6.96 0.35 2.94
N THR A 30 -6.92 -0.16 4.18
CA THR A 30 -8.13 -0.65 4.85
C THR A 30 -9.14 0.46 5.14
N ALA A 31 -8.68 1.68 5.43
CA ALA A 31 -9.53 2.84 5.64
C ALA A 31 -10.14 3.38 4.33
N ALA A 32 -9.52 3.11 3.19
CA ALA A 32 -10.01 3.48 1.87
C ALA A 32 -11.16 2.59 1.39
N ILE A 33 -11.30 1.38 1.93
CA ILE A 33 -12.25 0.37 1.45
C ILE A 33 -13.48 0.35 2.37
N PRO A 34 -14.70 0.62 1.82
CA PRO A 34 -15.91 0.66 2.62
C PRO A 34 -16.19 -0.64 3.37
N ARG A 35 -16.58 -0.53 4.64
CA ARG A 35 -17.03 -1.68 5.46
C ARG A 35 -16.01 -2.83 5.51
N TRP A 36 -14.70 -2.53 5.44
CA TRP A 36 -13.61 -3.50 5.39
C TRP A 36 -13.88 -4.72 6.28
N PRO A 37 -13.96 -5.94 5.71
CA PRO A 37 -14.50 -7.07 6.42
C PRO A 37 -13.57 -7.47 7.56
N HIS A 38 -14.19 -7.57 8.71
CA HIS A 38 -13.57 -7.81 9.98
C HIS A 38 -13.58 -9.31 10.29
N THR A 39 -13.01 -10.16 9.43
CA THR A 39 -12.62 -11.50 9.92
C THR A 39 -11.66 -11.30 11.09
N PRO A 40 -11.66 -12.16 12.13
CA PRO A 40 -10.74 -11.99 13.27
C PRO A 40 -9.28 -11.87 12.85
N ALA A 41 -8.88 -12.64 11.83
CA ALA A 41 -7.54 -12.58 11.23
C ALA A 41 -7.26 -11.21 10.57
N MET A 42 -8.20 -10.71 9.75
CA MET A 42 -8.06 -9.40 9.11
C MET A 42 -8.07 -8.27 10.14
N ARG A 43 -8.92 -8.31 11.17
CA ARG A 43 -8.92 -7.34 12.27
C ARG A 43 -7.57 -7.26 12.99
N LEU A 44 -6.99 -8.41 13.30
CA LEU A 44 -5.71 -8.49 13.99
C LEU A 44 -4.58 -7.95 13.10
N ALA A 45 -4.57 -8.33 11.83
CA ALA A 45 -3.62 -7.83 10.84
C ALA A 45 -3.75 -6.32 10.65
N THR A 46 -4.97 -5.79 10.46
CA THR A 46 -5.23 -4.35 10.29
C THR A 46 -4.83 -3.55 11.51
N ARG A 47 -5.18 -3.97 12.73
CA ARG A 47 -4.81 -3.25 13.97
C ARG A 47 -3.30 -3.21 14.19
N ARG A 48 -2.60 -4.33 13.94
CA ARG A 48 -1.13 -4.37 14.00
C ARG A 48 -0.54 -3.44 12.95
N ALA A 49 -1.04 -3.52 11.73
CA ALA A 49 -0.52 -2.75 10.61
C ALA A 49 -0.68 -1.24 10.76
N ILE A 50 -1.83 -0.77 11.28
CA ILE A 50 -2.06 0.65 11.58
C ILE A 50 -1.07 1.15 12.63
N ARG A 51 -0.85 0.38 13.71
CA ARG A 51 0.01 0.80 14.82
C ARG A 51 1.49 0.85 14.43
N SER A 52 1.94 -0.06 13.57
CA SER A 52 3.33 -0.17 13.13
C SER A 52 3.61 0.45 11.76
N ARG A 53 2.63 1.13 11.15
CA ARG A 53 2.73 1.67 9.77
C ARG A 53 3.24 0.63 8.77
N GLN A 54 2.68 -0.58 8.82
CA GLN A 54 3.09 -1.65 7.93
C GLN A 54 2.68 -1.34 6.49
N PHE A 55 3.59 -1.68 5.59
CA PHE A 55 3.38 -1.66 4.17
C PHE A 55 3.17 -3.08 3.65
N VAL A 56 2.34 -3.20 2.62
CA VAL A 56 2.15 -4.44 1.86
C VAL A 56 2.46 -4.16 0.39
N ALA A 57 3.05 -5.14 -0.29
CA ALA A 57 3.26 -5.05 -1.73
C ALA A 57 1.91 -5.07 -2.46
N THR A 58 1.76 -4.23 -3.50
CA THR A 58 0.46 -4.08 -4.19
C THR A 58 0.02 -5.39 -4.85
N ASP A 59 0.94 -6.18 -5.39
CA ASP A 59 0.70 -7.51 -5.95
C ASP A 59 0.19 -8.53 -4.91
N VAL A 60 0.72 -8.50 -3.69
CA VAL A 60 0.26 -9.33 -2.58
C VAL A 60 -1.14 -8.90 -2.13
N ALA A 61 -1.37 -7.60 -1.99
CA ALA A 61 -2.66 -7.06 -1.57
C ALA A 61 -3.79 -7.38 -2.55
N ARG A 62 -3.50 -7.51 -3.85
CA ARG A 62 -4.50 -7.92 -4.88
C ARG A 62 -5.15 -9.26 -4.55
N LYS A 63 -4.41 -10.18 -3.90
CA LYS A 63 -4.95 -11.50 -3.53
C LYS A 63 -6.09 -11.40 -2.51
N TRP A 64 -6.16 -10.33 -1.72
CA TRP A 64 -7.25 -10.13 -0.77
C TRP A 64 -8.60 -9.87 -1.43
N ALA A 65 -8.63 -9.54 -2.73
CA ALA A 65 -9.88 -9.35 -3.46
C ALA A 65 -10.80 -10.58 -3.42
N THR A 66 -10.25 -11.79 -3.25
CA THR A 66 -11.04 -13.03 -3.11
C THR A 66 -11.83 -13.10 -1.80
N ASP A 67 -11.40 -12.37 -0.78
CA ASP A 67 -11.99 -12.35 0.55
C ASP A 67 -12.97 -11.18 0.75
N LEU A 68 -13.15 -10.35 -0.29
CA LEU A 68 -13.99 -9.16 -0.28
C LEU A 68 -15.30 -9.38 -1.03
N ASP A 69 -16.32 -8.62 -0.66
CA ASP A 69 -17.60 -8.65 -1.37
C ASP A 69 -17.54 -7.90 -2.73
N LYS A 70 -18.65 -7.97 -3.48
CA LYS A 70 -18.78 -7.38 -4.82
C LYS A 70 -18.67 -5.84 -4.84
N GLU A 71 -18.91 -5.17 -3.72
CA GLU A 71 -18.77 -3.72 -3.60
C GLU A 71 -17.34 -3.33 -3.22
N GLN A 72 -16.65 -4.18 -2.47
CA GLN A 72 -15.32 -3.93 -1.91
C GLN A 72 -14.18 -4.27 -2.86
N ALA A 73 -14.24 -5.42 -3.54
CA ALA A 73 -13.17 -5.89 -4.41
C ALA A 73 -12.83 -4.89 -5.54
N PRO A 74 -13.81 -4.23 -6.20
CA PRO A 74 -13.51 -3.19 -7.20
C PRO A 74 -12.80 -1.97 -6.60
N VAL A 75 -13.14 -1.58 -5.37
CA VAL A 75 -12.49 -0.45 -4.68
C VAL A 75 -11.04 -0.80 -4.36
N LEU A 76 -10.77 -2.00 -3.84
CA LEU A 76 -9.41 -2.49 -3.62
C LEU A 76 -8.60 -2.44 -4.93
N ALA A 77 -9.14 -2.99 -6.02
CA ALA A 77 -8.46 -3.00 -7.31
C ALA A 77 -8.15 -1.58 -7.81
N ALA A 78 -9.13 -0.67 -7.74
CA ALA A 78 -8.96 0.71 -8.16
C ALA A 78 -7.87 1.44 -7.36
N VAL A 79 -7.81 1.23 -6.03
CA VAL A 79 -6.77 1.83 -5.18
C VAL A 79 -5.38 1.29 -5.54
N LEU A 80 -5.24 -0.03 -5.76
CA LEU A 80 -3.95 -0.63 -6.10
C LEU A 80 -3.48 -0.23 -7.51
N ASP A 81 -4.38 -0.19 -8.49
CA ASP A 81 -4.08 0.29 -9.84
C ASP A 81 -3.68 1.77 -9.84
N TRP A 82 -4.31 2.59 -9.01
CA TRP A 82 -3.90 3.97 -8.78
C TRP A 82 -2.48 4.02 -8.20
N ALA A 83 -2.21 3.26 -7.14
CA ALA A 83 -0.92 3.27 -6.45
C ALA A 83 0.27 2.87 -7.35
N ASP A 84 0.05 1.91 -8.26
CA ASP A 84 1.04 1.45 -9.23
C ASP A 84 1.40 2.53 -10.27
N ARG A 85 0.47 3.43 -10.60
CA ARG A 85 0.66 4.50 -11.60
C ARG A 85 1.33 5.75 -11.04
N ILE A 86 1.44 5.88 -9.73
CA ILE A 86 2.04 7.06 -9.12
C ILE A 86 3.52 7.13 -9.48
N PRO A 87 4.01 8.23 -10.08
CA PRO A 87 5.43 8.45 -10.24
C PRO A 87 6.02 8.73 -8.86
N LEU A 88 6.65 7.72 -8.27
CA LEU A 88 7.42 7.86 -7.03
C LEU A 88 8.88 7.97 -7.41
N ALA A 89 9.57 8.98 -6.88
CA ALA A 89 11.02 8.98 -6.90
C ALA A 89 11.47 7.71 -6.17
N GLN A 90 12.20 6.82 -6.85
CA GLN A 90 12.92 5.79 -6.14
C GLN A 90 13.87 6.51 -5.17
N PRO A 91 14.03 6.06 -3.92
CA PRO A 91 15.18 6.51 -3.15
C PRO A 91 16.40 6.17 -3.98
N ARG A 92 17.08 7.20 -4.50
CA ARG A 92 18.45 7.05 -4.97
C ARG A 92 19.22 6.67 -3.73
N TRP A 93 19.41 5.37 -3.52
CA TRP A 93 20.60 4.93 -2.81
C TRP A 93 21.74 5.43 -3.69
N GLU A 94 22.27 6.60 -3.34
CA GLU A 94 23.61 6.96 -3.79
C GLU A 94 24.47 5.78 -3.41
N VAL A 95 24.90 5.02 -4.41
CA VAL A 95 26.02 4.12 -4.22
C VAL A 95 27.15 5.05 -3.85
N THR A 96 27.46 5.16 -2.56
CA THR A 96 28.77 5.62 -2.14
C THR A 96 29.72 4.54 -2.63
N VAL A 97 30.20 4.71 -3.87
CA VAL A 97 31.37 3.96 -4.31
C VAL A 97 32.48 4.56 -3.47
N ASP A 98 32.87 3.87 -2.40
CA ASP A 98 34.08 4.22 -1.67
C ASP A 98 35.22 4.25 -2.68
N ALA A 99 35.64 5.45 -3.01
CA ALA A 99 36.85 5.70 -3.76
C ALA A 99 38.05 5.40 -2.84
N HIS A 100 38.27 4.13 -2.50
CA HIS A 100 39.42 3.68 -1.71
C HIS A 100 39.81 2.25 -2.05
N VAL A 101 40.54 2.07 -3.16
CA VAL A 101 41.74 1.20 -3.28
C VAL A 101 42.52 1.77 -4.47
N ALA A 102 43.45 2.71 -4.26
CA ALA A 102 44.90 2.48 -4.09
C ALA A 102 45.57 1.90 -5.33
#